data_AF-A0A6L8GM78-F1
#
_entry.id   AF-A0A6L8GM78-F1
#
_cell.length_a   1.000
_cell.length_b   1.000
_cell.length_c   1.000
_cell.angle_alpha   90.00
_cell.angle_beta   90.00
_cell.angle_gamma   90.00
#
_symmetry.space_group_name_H-M   'P 1'
#
loop_
_entity.id
_entity.type
_entity.pdbx_description
1 polymer ?
#
loop_
_entity_poly.entity_id
_entity_poly.type
_entity_poly.pdbx_seq_one_letter_code
_entity_poly.pdbx_strand_id
1 'polypeptide(L)'
;MIRVLHPGLFTTVQDSGRWGYQRFGIPVAGPMDPVSHRMANLLVGNRPSCATLEVTLAGPRLEFESDLLLAVCGAEFELLLDGEPVPGDTVLAARKGQRLAFGRRRQGARAYIAAAGGFDVPRVLGSRATHVGSGMGGVGGRALAAG
;
A
#
# COMPACT_ATOMS: atom_id res chain seq x y z
N MET A 1 4.95 7.72 11.12
CA MET A 1 5.33 8.03 9.72
C MET A 1 6.09 6.84 9.15
N ILE A 2 6.11 6.68 7.82
CA ILE A 2 6.79 5.56 7.15
C ILE A 2 7.70 6.16 6.07
N ARG A 3 9.00 5.86 6.15
CA ARG A 3 9.99 6.32 5.20
C ARG A 3 10.22 5.27 4.11
N VAL A 4 10.28 5.70 2.86
CA VAL A 4 10.54 4.81 1.73
C VAL A 4 12.05 4.75 1.49
N LEU A 5 12.69 3.64 1.86
CA LEU A 5 14.10 3.42 1.56
C LEU A 5 14.30 3.04 0.10
N HIS A 6 13.45 2.12 -0.39
CA HIS A 6 13.36 1.75 -1.80
C HIS A 6 11.89 1.60 -2.19
N PRO A 7 11.43 2.19 -3.31
CA PRO A 7 10.01 2.19 -3.66
C PRO A 7 9.51 0.86 -4.27
N GLY A 8 10.40 -0.07 -4.62
CA GLY A 8 10.06 -1.23 -5.43
C GLY A 8 9.93 -0.87 -6.91
N LEU A 9 9.33 -1.76 -7.71
CA LEU A 9 9.14 -1.52 -9.15
C LEU A 9 8.07 -0.46 -9.41
N PHE A 10 6.90 -0.64 -8.80
CA PHE A 10 5.76 0.25 -8.95
C PHE A 10 4.86 0.13 -7.73
N THR A 11 5.05 1.03 -6.76
CA THR A 11 4.24 1.11 -5.54
C THR A 11 3.43 2.40 -5.54
N THR A 12 2.12 2.32 -5.31
CA THR A 12 1.21 3.48 -5.32
C THR A 12 0.28 3.47 -4.12
N VAL A 13 -0.21 4.64 -3.71
CA VAL A 13 -1.28 4.72 -2.69
C VAL A 13 -2.62 4.43 -3.38
N GLN A 14 -3.40 3.49 -2.84
CA GLN A 14 -4.72 3.12 -3.36
C GLN A 14 -5.75 3.07 -2.23
N ASP A 15 -6.90 3.72 -2.44
CA ASP A 15 -8.11 3.54 -1.63
C ASP A 15 -9.24 2.99 -2.51
N SER A 16 -10.50 3.00 -2.07
CA SER A 16 -11.62 2.47 -2.88
C SER A 16 -11.91 3.20 -4.20
N GLY A 17 -11.15 4.25 -4.54
CA GLY A 17 -11.23 4.94 -5.82
C GLY A 17 -12.17 6.12 -5.83
N ARG A 18 -12.16 6.83 -6.95
CA ARG A 18 -12.75 8.15 -7.19
C ARG A 18 -14.00 8.04 -8.06
N TRP A 19 -15.06 7.54 -7.46
CA TRP A 19 -16.33 7.33 -8.15
C TRP A 19 -17.09 8.64 -8.37
N GLY A 20 -17.91 8.71 -9.44
CA GLY A 20 -18.82 9.83 -9.73
C GLY A 20 -18.33 10.80 -10.80
N TYR A 21 -17.09 10.65 -11.27
CA TYR A 21 -16.47 11.58 -12.23
C TYR A 21 -16.24 10.97 -13.63
N GLN A 22 -16.65 9.73 -13.87
CA GLN A 22 -16.39 9.02 -15.14
C GLN A 22 -17.02 9.72 -16.35
N ARG A 23 -18.14 10.42 -16.15
CA ARG A 23 -18.78 11.25 -17.21
C ARG A 23 -17.87 12.37 -17.74
N PHE A 24 -16.81 12.72 -17.01
CA PHE A 24 -15.80 13.71 -17.40
C PHE A 24 -14.50 13.06 -17.90
N GLY A 25 -14.50 11.75 -18.15
CA GLY A 25 -13.31 11.00 -18.55
C GLY A 25 -12.31 10.74 -17.41
N ILE A 26 -12.70 10.99 -16.15
CA ILE A 26 -11.83 10.79 -14.99
C ILE A 26 -11.87 9.31 -14.57
N PRO A 27 -10.73 8.60 -14.59
CA PRO A 27 -10.69 7.21 -14.15
C PRO A 27 -10.88 7.10 -12.64
N VAL A 28 -11.54 6.01 -12.23
CA VAL A 28 -11.79 5.70 -10.82
C VAL A 28 -10.49 5.44 -10.06
N ALA A 29 -9.48 4.85 -10.72
CA ALA A 29 -8.28 4.29 -10.06
C ALA A 29 -8.67 3.25 -8.99
N GLY A 30 -7.92 3.18 -7.90
CA GLY A 30 -8.14 2.25 -6.80
C GLY A 30 -7.31 0.97 -6.94
N PRO A 31 -7.43 0.04 -5.98
CA PRO A 31 -6.69 -1.21 -5.98
C PRO A 31 -7.14 -2.07 -7.16
N MET A 32 -6.20 -2.71 -7.85
CA MET A 32 -6.58 -3.64 -8.91
C MET A 32 -7.10 -4.97 -8.39
N ASP A 33 -6.76 -5.37 -7.16
CA ASP A 33 -7.40 -6.44 -6.42
C ASP A 33 -8.06 -5.85 -5.15
N PRO A 34 -9.35 -5.48 -5.26
CA PRO A 34 -10.09 -4.95 -4.13
C PRO A 34 -10.27 -5.93 -2.97
N VAL A 35 -10.18 -7.25 -3.21
CA VAL A 35 -10.37 -8.25 -2.15
C VAL A 35 -9.16 -8.23 -1.23
N SER A 36 -7.96 -8.36 -1.79
CA SER A 36 -6.72 -8.31 -1.00
C SER A 36 -6.51 -6.97 -0.31
N HIS A 37 -6.86 -5.86 -0.98
CA HIS A 37 -6.87 -4.53 -0.38
C HIS A 37 -7.76 -4.44 0.88
N ARG A 38 -9.00 -4.95 0.78
CA ARG A 38 -9.94 -4.94 1.91
C ARG A 38 -9.47 -5.86 3.03
N MET A 39 -8.94 -7.03 2.68
CA MET A 39 -8.41 -7.99 3.65
C MET A 39 -7.27 -7.39 4.47
N ALA A 40 -6.29 -6.74 3.82
CA ALA A 40 -5.19 -6.07 4.52
C ALA A 40 -5.71 -5.00 5.50
N ASN A 41 -6.67 -4.18 5.07
CA ASN A 41 -7.30 -3.18 5.94
C ASN A 41 -8.03 -3.81 7.14
N LEU A 42 -8.82 -4.86 6.91
CA LEU A 42 -9.58 -5.52 7.96
C LEU A 42 -8.67 -6.14 9.03
N LEU A 43 -7.55 -6.75 8.64
CA LEU A 43 -6.59 -7.34 9.58
C LEU A 43 -6.06 -6.32 10.59
N VAL A 44 -5.78 -5.09 10.16
CA VAL A 44 -5.28 -4.01 11.04
C VAL A 44 -6.40 -3.17 11.69
N GLY A 45 -7.67 -3.60 11.58
CA GLY A 45 -8.82 -2.92 12.17
C GLY A 45 -9.28 -1.66 11.43
N ASN A 46 -8.82 -1.43 10.21
CA ASN A 46 -9.25 -0.29 9.40
C ASN A 46 -10.62 -0.53 8.78
N ARG A 47 -11.26 0.57 8.35
CA ARG A 47 -12.37 0.46 7.39
C ARG A 47 -11.84 -0.14 6.08
N PRO A 48 -12.63 -0.96 5.36
CA PRO A 48 -12.21 -1.57 4.10
C PRO A 48 -11.84 -0.57 2.99
N SER A 49 -12.21 0.71 3.14
CA SER A 49 -11.92 1.79 2.20
C SER A 49 -10.72 2.66 2.57
N CYS A 50 -10.04 2.37 3.68
CA CYS A 50 -8.81 3.09 4.03
C CYS A 50 -7.74 2.87 2.95
N ALA A 51 -6.91 3.89 2.74
CA ALA A 51 -5.83 3.78 1.78
C ALA A 51 -4.78 2.75 2.24
N THR A 52 -4.24 2.01 1.28
CA THR A 52 -3.12 1.06 1.40
C THR A 52 -2.04 1.41 0.39
N LEU A 53 -0.86 0.79 0.48
CA LEU A 53 0.09 0.77 -0.62
C LEU A 53 -0.17 -0.45 -1.51
N GLU A 54 -0.49 -0.23 -2.79
CA GLU A 54 -0.48 -1.28 -3.80
C GLU A 54 0.94 -1.45 -4.34
N VAL A 55 1.45 -2.68 -4.25
CA VAL A 55 2.81 -3.08 -4.63
C VAL A 55 2.74 -3.98 -5.86
N THR A 56 3.47 -3.65 -6.92
CA THR A 56 3.46 -4.42 -8.18
C THR A 56 4.79 -5.14 -8.42
N LEU A 57 4.75 -6.48 -8.54
CA LEU A 57 5.83 -7.41 -8.91
C LEU A 57 7.09 -7.45 -8.04
N ALA A 58 7.61 -6.31 -7.59
CA ALA A 58 8.76 -6.17 -6.69
C ALA A 58 8.47 -5.06 -5.67
N GLY A 59 8.54 -5.42 -4.38
CA GLY A 59 8.07 -4.56 -3.30
C GLY A 59 9.08 -3.59 -2.72
N PRO A 60 8.60 -2.65 -1.89
CA PRO A 60 9.42 -1.63 -1.30
C PRO A 60 10.29 -2.17 -0.15
N ARG A 61 11.26 -1.35 0.26
CA ARG A 61 11.84 -1.39 1.60
C ARG A 61 11.39 -0.16 2.36
N LEU A 62 10.75 -0.36 3.49
CA LEU A 62 10.11 0.68 4.29
C LEU A 62 10.72 0.69 5.69
N GLU A 63 10.96 1.88 6.23
CA GLU A 63 11.39 2.08 7.63
C GLU A 63 10.26 2.76 8.41
N PHE A 64 9.98 2.24 9.60
CA PHE A 64 8.87 2.74 10.43
C PHE A 64 9.39 3.73 11.47
N GLU A 65 8.85 4.94 11.50
CA GLU A 65 9.30 5.99 12.43
C GLU A 65 8.56 5.99 13.78
N SER A 66 7.61 5.07 13.94
CA SER A 66 6.81 4.85 15.13
C SER A 66 6.38 3.40 15.20
N ASP A 67 6.01 2.92 16.40
CA ASP A 67 5.37 1.62 16.55
C ASP A 67 4.02 1.60 15.83
N LEU A 68 3.75 0.57 15.04
CA LEU A 68 2.48 0.40 14.34
C LEU A 68 2.18 -1.06 13.99
N LEU A 69 0.89 -1.34 13.81
CA LEU A 69 0.42 -2.60 13.23
C LEU A 69 0.28 -2.45 11.73
N LEU A 70 0.73 -3.45 10.98
CA LEU A 70 0.56 -3.53 9.54
C LEU A 70 0.11 -4.94 9.11
N ALA A 71 -0.39 -5.04 7.89
CA ALA A 71 -0.67 -6.33 7.23
C ALA A 71 -0.29 -6.24 5.75
N VAL A 72 0.14 -7.37 5.20
CA VAL A 72 0.46 -7.50 3.77
C VAL A 72 -0.37 -8.64 3.20
N CYS A 73 -1.22 -8.34 2.22
CA CYS A 73 -2.10 -9.33 1.59
C CYS A 73 -1.99 -9.34 0.07
N GLY A 74 -2.41 -10.43 -0.56
CA GLY A 74 -2.48 -10.59 -2.01
C GLY A 74 -1.36 -11.48 -2.55
N ALA A 75 -0.55 -10.98 -3.46
CA ALA A 75 0.57 -11.74 -4.01
C ALA A 75 1.51 -12.23 -2.91
N GLU A 76 1.96 -13.47 -3.05
CA GLU A 76 2.84 -14.11 -2.09
C GLU A 76 4.28 -13.63 -2.28
N PHE A 77 4.79 -12.94 -1.26
CA PHE A 77 6.18 -12.52 -1.17
C PHE A 77 6.84 -13.12 0.07
N GLU A 78 8.14 -13.36 -0.02
CA GLU A 78 8.97 -13.45 1.18
C GLU A 78 9.02 -12.08 1.84
N LEU A 79 8.52 -11.96 3.06
CA LEU A 79 8.53 -10.73 3.82
C LEU A 79 9.56 -10.84 4.93
N LEU A 80 10.32 -9.77 5.12
CA LEU A 80 11.37 -9.69 6.14
C LEU A 80 11.11 -8.46 7.00
N LEU A 81 11.09 -8.63 8.33
CA LEU A 81 11.09 -7.52 9.29
C LEU A 81 12.45 -7.53 10.00
N ASP A 82 13.28 -6.52 9.72
CA ASP A 82 14.70 -6.46 10.14
C ASP A 82 15.53 -7.69 9.74
N GLY A 83 15.19 -8.29 8.60
CA GLY A 83 15.88 -9.48 8.08
C GLY A 83 15.30 -10.80 8.59
N GLU A 84 14.38 -10.78 9.55
CA GLU A 84 13.70 -11.98 10.03
C GLU A 84 12.45 -12.29 9.18
N PRO A 85 12.27 -13.53 8.71
CA PRO A 85 11.08 -13.92 7.95
C PRO A 85 9.79 -13.73 8.75
N VAL A 86 8.80 -13.07 8.13
CA VAL A 86 7.47 -12.88 8.70
C VAL A 86 6.39 -13.37 7.72
N PRO A 87 5.26 -13.88 8.22
CA PRO A 87 4.15 -14.31 7.37
C PRO A 87 3.42 -13.13 6.73
N GLY A 88 2.86 -13.35 5.53
CA GLY A 88 1.80 -12.51 4.97
C GLY A 88 0.43 -12.87 5.56
N ASP A 89 -0.61 -12.16 5.11
CA ASP A 89 -2.02 -12.44 5.44
C ASP A 89 -2.35 -12.51 6.94
N THR A 90 -1.55 -11.82 7.75
CA THR A 90 -1.76 -11.67 9.19
C THR A 90 -1.30 -10.29 9.66
N VAL A 91 -1.58 -9.98 10.92
CA VAL A 91 -1.13 -8.74 11.56
C VAL A 91 0.33 -8.86 11.98
N LEU A 92 1.13 -7.89 11.59
CA LEU A 92 2.53 -7.74 11.98
C LEU A 92 2.65 -6.49 12.85
N ALA A 93 3.36 -6.63 13.98
CA ALA A 93 3.71 -5.49 14.83
C ALA A 93 5.12 -5.01 14.48
N ALA A 94 5.22 -3.83 13.87
CA ALA A 94 6.49 -3.17 13.64
C ALA A 94 6.79 -2.16 14.75
N ARG A 95 8.02 -2.18 15.25
CA ARG A 95 8.54 -1.17 16.17
C ARG A 95 9.19 -0.02 15.42
N LYS A 96 9.30 1.12 16.09
CA LYS A 96 10.09 2.25 15.61
C LYS A 96 11.52 1.80 15.25
N GLY A 97 11.98 2.21 14.08
CA GLY A 97 13.29 1.90 13.53
C GLY A 97 13.35 0.59 12.73
N GLN A 98 12.33 -0.28 12.84
CA GLN A 98 12.32 -1.52 12.09
C GLN A 98 12.05 -1.30 10.61
N ARG A 99 12.49 -2.26 9.80
CA ARG A 99 12.41 -2.21 8.35
C ARG A 99 11.67 -3.41 7.78
N LEU A 100 10.60 -3.15 7.05
CA LEU A 100 9.94 -4.16 6.22
C LEU A 100 10.64 -4.20 4.86
N ALA A 101 11.01 -5.39 4.42
CA ALA A 101 11.55 -5.64 3.08
C ALA A 101 10.80 -6.77 2.37
N PHE A 102 10.55 -6.56 1.08
CA PHE A 102 10.04 -7.59 0.18
C PHE A 102 11.22 -8.33 -0.46
N GLY A 103 11.23 -9.65 -0.29
CA GLY A 103 12.14 -10.60 -0.93
C GLY A 103 11.55 -11.17 -2.21
N ARG A 104 11.79 -12.47 -2.46
CA ARG A 104 11.33 -13.15 -3.68
C ARG A 104 9.80 -13.20 -3.72
N ARG A 105 9.23 -12.86 -4.89
CA ARG A 105 7.82 -13.14 -5.20
C ARG A 105 7.65 -14.61 -5.58
N ARG A 106 6.72 -15.30 -4.92
CA ARG A 106 6.39 -16.71 -5.17
C ARG A 106 5.20 -16.86 -6.11
N GLN A 107 4.13 -16.11 -5.87
CA GLN A 107 2.90 -16.17 -6.66
C GLN A 107 2.22 -14.80 -6.75
N GLY A 108 1.37 -14.61 -7.76
CA GLY A 108 0.58 -13.39 -7.95
C GLY A 108 1.39 -12.23 -8.53
N ALA A 109 0.77 -11.05 -8.58
CA ALA A 109 1.35 -9.84 -9.17
C ALA A 109 1.27 -8.59 -8.28
N ARG A 110 0.25 -8.49 -7.43
CA ARG A 110 -0.01 -7.32 -6.59
C ARG A 110 -0.21 -7.69 -5.13
N ALA A 111 0.46 -6.96 -4.24
CA ALA A 111 0.25 -7.05 -2.81
C ALA A 111 -0.19 -5.69 -2.24
N TYR A 112 -0.82 -5.72 -1.07
CA TYR A 112 -1.37 -4.54 -0.41
C TYR A 112 -0.82 -4.43 1.00
N ILE A 113 -0.12 -3.34 1.28
CA ILE A 113 0.36 -3.02 2.62
C ILE A 113 -0.67 -2.09 3.27
N ALA A 114 -1.34 -2.56 4.32
CA ALA A 114 -2.16 -1.73 5.18
C ALA A 114 -1.40 -1.40 6.47
N ALA A 115 -1.55 -0.18 6.96
CA ALA A 115 -1.09 0.23 8.28
C ALA A 115 -2.33 0.61 9.11
N ALA A 116 -2.35 0.29 10.41
CA ALA A 116 -3.42 0.71 11.31
C ALA A 116 -3.57 2.25 11.27
N GLY A 117 -4.82 2.72 11.12
CA GLY A 117 -5.15 4.13 10.87
C GLY A 117 -5.17 4.53 9.39
N GLY A 118 -4.57 3.73 8.50
CA GLY A 118 -4.51 3.95 7.05
C GLY A 118 -3.47 5.00 6.63
N PHE A 119 -3.27 5.13 5.31
CA PHE A 119 -2.35 6.13 4.76
C PHE A 119 -3.05 7.48 4.58
N ASP A 120 -2.62 8.49 5.35
CA ASP A 120 -3.20 9.82 5.32
C ASP A 120 -2.49 10.76 4.32
N VAL A 121 -2.85 10.62 3.04
CA VAL A 121 -2.41 11.53 1.96
C VAL A 121 -3.59 12.34 1.45
N PRO A 122 -3.44 13.58 0.94
CA PRO A 122 -4.58 14.42 0.52
C PRO A 122 -5.59 13.72 -0.41
N ARG A 123 -6.88 14.09 -0.31
CA ARG A 123 -7.91 13.61 -1.24
C ARG A 123 -7.90 14.46 -2.50
N VAL A 124 -8.02 13.81 -3.64
CA VAL A 124 -8.29 14.44 -4.93
C VAL A 124 -9.62 13.89 -5.43
N LEU A 125 -10.62 14.79 -5.52
CA LEU A 125 -11.99 14.45 -5.93
C LEU A 125 -12.61 13.34 -5.05
N GLY A 126 -12.39 13.43 -3.73
CA GLY A 126 -12.97 12.52 -2.75
C GLY A 126 -12.19 11.24 -2.47
N SER A 127 -11.10 10.97 -3.20
CA SER A 127 -10.31 9.74 -3.10
C SER A 127 -8.80 10.01 -2.96
N ARG A 128 -8.10 9.11 -2.26
CA ARG A 128 -6.64 9.05 -2.11
C ARG A 128 -5.96 8.20 -3.19
N ALA A 129 -6.71 7.50 -4.03
CA ALA A 129 -6.17 6.60 -5.05
C ALA A 129 -5.31 7.33 -6.09
N THR A 130 -4.14 6.76 -6.37
CA THR A 130 -3.18 7.27 -7.34
C THR A 130 -3.57 6.81 -8.74
N HIS A 131 -3.66 7.75 -9.68
CA HIS A 131 -3.72 7.46 -11.10
C HIS A 131 -2.53 8.11 -11.81
N VAL A 132 -1.49 7.31 -12.08
CA VAL A 132 -0.21 7.80 -12.60
C VAL A 132 -0.35 8.41 -14.00
N GLY A 133 -1.14 7.79 -14.88
CA GLY A 133 -1.33 8.28 -16.25
C GLY A 133 -1.90 9.70 -16.34
N SER A 134 -2.57 10.18 -15.28
CA SER A 134 -3.12 11.53 -15.21
C SER A 134 -2.50 12.37 -14.09
N GLY A 135 -1.48 11.88 -13.38
CA GLY A 135 -0.85 12.61 -12.28
C GLY A 135 -1.79 12.94 -11.10
N MET A 136 -2.78 12.09 -10.79
CA MET A 136 -3.79 12.40 -9.76
C MET A 136 -3.67 11.55 -8.49
N GLY A 137 -3.90 12.16 -7.33
CA GLY A 137 -4.04 11.47 -6.05
C GLY A 137 -2.72 10.95 -5.47
N GLY A 138 -2.81 10.17 -4.39
CA GLY A 138 -1.66 9.60 -3.70
C GLY A 138 -0.63 10.65 -3.25
N VAL A 139 0.64 10.35 -3.50
CA VAL A 139 1.77 11.25 -3.22
C VAL A 139 2.23 11.87 -4.54
N GLY A 140 1.74 13.08 -4.82
CA GLY A 140 2.11 13.83 -6.03
C GLY A 140 1.68 13.18 -7.34
N GLY A 141 0.65 12.32 -7.34
CA GLY A 141 0.12 11.72 -8.56
C GLY A 141 1.01 10.66 -9.21
N ARG A 142 2.02 10.16 -8.49
CA ARG A 142 3.04 9.26 -9.02
C ARG A 142 3.22 8.01 -8.16
N ALA A 143 3.96 7.04 -8.69
CA ALA A 143 4.51 5.98 -7.85
C ALA A 143 5.43 6.55 -6.76
N LEU A 144 5.55 5.83 -5.64
CA LEU A 144 6.45 6.19 -4.55
C LEU A 144 7.88 6.33 -5.08
N ALA A 145 8.64 7.23 -4.45
CA ALA A 145 10.07 7.38 -4.67
C ALA A 145 10.77 7.23 -3.31
N ALA A 146 12.08 6.99 -3.33
CA ALA A 146 12.87 7.00 -2.11
C ALA A 146 12.88 8.39 -1.46
N GLY A 147 12.97 8.42 -0.13
CA GLY A 147 12.80 9.62 0.69
C GLY A 147 11.47 9.65 1.42
#